data_AF-A0A1A2E547-F1
#
_entry.id   AF-A0A1A2E547-F1
#
_cell.length_a   1.000
_cell.length_b   1.000
_cell.length_c   1.000
_cell.angle_alpha   90.00
_cell.angle_beta   90.00
_cell.angle_gamma   90.00
#
_symmetry.space_group_name_H-M   'P 1'
#
loop_
_entity.id
_entity.type
_entity.pdbx_description
1 polymer ?
#
loop_
_entity_poly.entity_id
_entity_poly.type
_entity_poly.pdbx_seq_one_letter_code
_entity_poly.pdbx_strand_id
1 'polypeptide(L)'
;MTAATTATIATRPAASTTAKVTADEIDTAILAALADAGGAQRSVRWTTIERRIPGTVWQQECALVRLWNAERIYAVKVGRHLLLELSSPIDAMIAAKRGRTARVMPVVP
;
A
#
# COMPACT_ATOMS: atom_id res chain seq x y z
N MET A 1 36.75 28.47 44.88
CA MET A 1 36.90 27.56 43.73
C MET A 1 36.17 26.29 44.13
N THR A 2 35.08 25.84 43.51
CA THR A 2 34.94 25.52 42.08
C THR A 2 33.43 25.51 41.74
N ALA A 3 33.01 26.18 40.66
CA ALA A 3 31.62 26.17 40.19
C ALA A 3 31.39 24.93 39.31
N ALA A 4 30.39 24.12 39.65
CA ALA A 4 29.97 22.98 38.84
C ALA A 4 28.85 23.43 37.88
N THR A 5 29.20 23.63 36.62
CA THR A 5 28.25 23.82 35.52
C THR A 5 27.73 22.45 35.09
N THR A 6 26.43 22.22 35.16
CA THR A 6 25.79 21.07 34.51
C THR A 6 24.80 21.57 33.46
N ALA A 7 25.08 21.20 32.22
CA ALA A 7 24.39 21.65 31.02
C ALA A 7 22.96 21.09 30.93
N THR A 8 22.01 21.96 30.60
CA THR A 8 20.64 21.60 30.23
C THR A 8 20.65 20.98 28.83
N ILE A 9 20.35 19.70 28.72
CA ILE A 9 20.08 19.05 27.43
C ILE A 9 18.68 19.48 27.00
N ALA A 10 18.60 20.45 26.10
CA ALA A 10 17.36 20.77 25.42
C ALA A 10 16.96 19.57 24.54
N THR A 11 15.90 18.87 24.92
CA THR A 11 15.26 17.84 24.09
C THR A 11 14.81 18.49 22.79
N ARG A 12 15.58 18.29 21.71
CA ARG A 12 15.16 18.62 20.35
C ARG A 12 13.83 17.90 20.07
N PRO A 13 12.74 18.59 19.71
CA PRO A 13 11.51 17.93 19.32
C PRO A 13 11.83 16.93 18.20
N ALA A 14 11.41 15.68 18.38
CA ALA A 14 11.55 14.64 17.36
C ALA A 14 10.91 15.17 16.07
N ALA A 15 11.71 15.31 15.02
CA ALA A 15 11.22 15.65 13.70
C ALA A 15 10.19 14.61 13.29
N SER A 16 8.95 15.07 13.07
CA SER A 16 7.86 14.29 12.52
C SER A 16 8.31 13.70 11.19
N THR A 17 8.81 12.47 11.20
CA THR A 17 9.20 11.77 9.99
C THR A 17 7.90 11.37 9.32
N THR A 18 7.47 12.15 8.32
CA THR A 18 6.42 11.74 7.41
C THR A 18 6.87 10.40 6.82
N ALA A 19 6.29 9.29 7.30
CA ALA A 19 6.69 7.96 6.89
C ALA A 19 6.58 7.88 5.37
N LYS A 20 7.73 7.74 4.70
CA LYS A 20 7.78 7.61 3.25
C LYS A 20 7.11 6.30 2.89
N VAL A 21 5.96 6.37 2.24
CA VAL A 21 5.25 5.17 1.77
C VAL A 21 6.22 4.34 0.93
N THR A 22 6.40 3.09 1.32
CA THR A 22 7.33 2.17 0.68
C THR A 22 6.72 1.57 -0.58
N ALA A 23 7.58 1.07 -1.50
CA ALA A 23 7.11 0.43 -2.72
C ALA A 23 6.19 -0.76 -2.41
N ASP A 24 6.54 -1.57 -1.41
CA ASP A 24 5.78 -2.76 -1.00
C ASP A 24 4.40 -2.41 -0.43
N GLU A 25 4.27 -1.27 0.26
CA GLU A 25 2.98 -0.77 0.76
C GLU A 25 2.05 -0.37 -0.39
N ILE A 26 2.59 0.27 -1.44
CA ILE A 26 1.81 0.62 -2.64
C ILE A 26 1.39 -0.64 -3.39
N ASP A 27 2.33 -1.57 -3.59
CA ASP A 27 2.07 -2.84 -4.27
C ASP A 27 0.99 -3.64 -3.52
N THR A 28 1.08 -3.71 -2.19
CA THR A 28 0.09 -4.35 -1.33
C THR A 28 -1.27 -3.65 -1.38
N ALA A 29 -1.29 -2.32 -1.35
CA ALA A 29 -2.52 -1.54 -1.44
C ALA A 29 -3.25 -1.75 -2.78
N ILE A 30 -2.50 -1.83 -3.89
CA ILE A 30 -3.07 -2.11 -5.22
C ILE A 30 -3.71 -3.49 -5.24
N LEU A 31 -3.00 -4.52 -4.78
CA LEU A 31 -3.52 -5.89 -4.76
C LEU A 31 -4.75 -6.02 -3.86
N ALA A 32 -4.74 -5.38 -2.69
CA ALA A 32 -5.87 -5.40 -1.76
C ALA A 32 -7.09 -4.69 -2.35
N ALA A 33 -6.90 -3.47 -2.87
CA ALA A 33 -7.99 -2.70 -3.47
C ALA A 33 -8.58 -3.38 -4.70
N LEU A 34 -7.73 -4.05 -5.50
CA LEU A 34 -8.17 -4.84 -6.65
C LEU A 34 -8.97 -6.07 -6.22
N ALA A 35 -8.54 -6.79 -5.18
CA ALA A 35 -9.30 -7.91 -4.63
C ALA A 35 -10.67 -7.47 -4.08
N ASP A 36 -10.72 -6.37 -3.32
CA ASP A 36 -11.95 -5.81 -2.77
C ASP A 36 -12.94 -5.37 -3.86
N ALA A 37 -12.44 -4.92 -5.01
CA ALA A 37 -13.26 -4.53 -6.15
C ALA A 37 -13.77 -5.71 -7.01
N GLY A 38 -13.36 -6.94 -6.66
CA GLY A 38 -13.70 -8.16 -7.41
C GLY A 38 -12.75 -8.44 -8.57
N GLY A 39 -11.53 -7.92 -8.54
CA GLY A 39 -10.48 -8.13 -9.54
C GLY A 39 -10.05 -9.59 -9.72
N ALA A 40 -10.49 -10.47 -8.83
CA ALA A 40 -10.31 -11.92 -8.91
C ALA A 40 -11.29 -12.60 -9.88
N GLN A 41 -12.45 -11.99 -10.14
CA GLN A 41 -13.51 -12.57 -10.98
C GLN A 41 -13.75 -11.77 -12.27
N ARG A 42 -13.30 -10.51 -12.32
CA ARG A 42 -13.53 -9.61 -13.45
C ARG A 42 -12.51 -8.48 -13.51
N SER A 43 -12.37 -7.91 -14.69
CA SER A 43 -11.68 -6.63 -14.93
C SER A 43 -12.27 -5.50 -14.10
N VAL A 44 -11.40 -4.81 -13.37
CA VAL A 44 -11.70 -3.60 -12.58
C VAL A 44 -10.99 -2.41 -13.22
N ARG A 45 -11.71 -1.30 -13.40
CA ARG A 45 -11.09 -0.06 -13.89
C ARG A 45 -10.12 0.50 -12.85
N TRP A 46 -8.92 0.89 -13.27
CA TRP A 46 -7.93 1.53 -12.42
C TRP A 46 -8.51 2.74 -11.67
N THR A 47 -9.29 3.58 -12.36
CA THR A 47 -9.95 4.77 -11.79
C THR A 47 -10.89 4.46 -10.63
N THR A 48 -11.35 3.20 -10.50
CA THR A 48 -12.21 2.77 -9.38
C THR A 48 -11.40 2.61 -8.09
N ILE A 49 -10.12 2.26 -8.19
CA ILE A 49 -9.27 1.95 -7.02
C ILE A 49 -8.15 2.97 -6.79
N GLU A 50 -7.72 3.73 -7.80
CA GLU A 50 -6.56 4.64 -7.77
C GLU A 50 -6.59 5.61 -6.57
N ARG A 51 -7.77 6.12 -6.22
CA ARG A 51 -7.96 7.09 -5.13
C ARG A 51 -7.68 6.51 -3.74
N ARG A 52 -7.68 5.18 -3.61
CA ARG A 52 -7.43 4.46 -2.36
C ARG A 52 -5.95 4.06 -2.23
N ILE A 53 -5.17 4.22 -3.29
CA ILE A 53 -3.77 3.81 -3.31
C ILE A 53 -2.90 4.95 -2.77
N PRO A 54 -2.04 4.70 -1.77
CA PRO A 54 -1.13 5.72 -1.27
C PRO A 54 -0.01 6.02 -2.28
N GLY A 55 0.68 7.14 -2.09
CA GLY A 55 1.80 7.55 -2.94
C GLY A 55 1.42 8.49 -4.09
N THR A 56 2.43 8.98 -4.80
CA THR A 56 2.25 9.84 -5.97
C THR A 56 1.84 9.03 -7.21
N VAL A 57 1.25 9.68 -8.21
CA VAL A 57 0.87 9.05 -9.49
C VAL A 57 2.03 8.25 -10.09
N TRP A 58 3.23 8.84 -10.12
CA TRP A 58 4.43 8.16 -10.60
C TRP A 58 4.78 6.89 -9.81
N GLN A 59 4.66 6.94 -8.48
CA GLN A 59 4.92 5.77 -7.62
C GLN A 59 3.89 4.65 -7.86
N GLN A 60 2.63 5.02 -8.08
CA GLN A 60 1.56 4.09 -8.41
C GLN A 60 1.77 3.46 -9.80
N GLU A 61 2.16 4.24 -10.81
CA GLU A 61 2.48 3.72 -12.13
C GLU A 61 3.68 2.76 -12.09
N CYS A 62 4.73 3.13 -11.35
CA CYS A 62 5.87 2.25 -11.11
C CYS A 62 5.47 0.95 -10.39
N ALA A 63 4.53 1.02 -9.45
CA ALA A 63 3.97 -0.15 -8.77
C ALA A 63 3.19 -1.07 -9.72
N LEU A 64 2.35 -0.50 -10.59
CA LEU A 64 1.63 -1.26 -11.61
C LEU A 64 2.60 -2.00 -12.55
N VAL A 65 3.68 -1.34 -12.99
CA VAL A 65 4.71 -1.98 -13.83
C VAL A 65 5.41 -3.12 -13.09
N ARG A 66 5.78 -2.93 -11.81
CA ARG A 66 6.37 -4.00 -10.99
C ARG A 66 5.43 -5.21 -10.86
N LEU A 67 4.17 -4.96 -10.52
CA LEU A 67 3.17 -6.01 -10.33
C LEU A 67 2.86 -6.77 -11.62
N TRP A 68 2.83 -6.08 -12.76
CA TRP A 68 2.69 -6.69 -14.08
C TRP A 68 3.90 -7.57 -14.43
N ASN A 69 5.12 -7.06 -14.26
CA ASN A 69 6.34 -7.83 -14.52
C ASN A 69 6.51 -9.04 -13.57
N ALA A 70 5.95 -8.96 -12.37
CA ALA A 70 5.91 -10.05 -11.40
C ALA A 70 4.74 -11.03 -11.63
N GLU A 71 3.99 -10.86 -12.74
CA GLU A 71 2.82 -11.66 -13.10
C GLU A 71 1.73 -11.70 -12.03
N ARG A 72 1.61 -10.66 -11.19
CA ARG A 72 0.60 -10.58 -10.11
C ARG A 72 -0.71 -9.95 -10.56
N ILE A 73 -0.65 -9.09 -11.57
CA ILE A 73 -1.82 -8.48 -12.18
C ILE A 73 -1.77 -8.63 -13.69
N TYR A 74 -2.95 -8.72 -14.30
CA TYR A 74 -3.14 -8.43 -15.71
C TYR A 74 -3.66 -7.00 -15.85
N ALA A 75 -3.02 -6.21 -16.70
CA ALA A 75 -3.42 -4.87 -17.10
C ALA A 75 -3.71 -4.83 -18.61
N VAL A 76 -4.92 -4.44 -18.99
CA VAL A 76 -5.33 -4.27 -20.39
C VAL A 76 -5.90 -2.88 -20.58
N LYS A 77 -5.45 -2.17 -21.61
CA LYS A 77 -6.01 -0.88 -22.00
C LYS A 77 -7.14 -1.07 -23.02
N VAL A 78 -8.36 -0.71 -22.64
CA VAL A 78 -9.53 -0.72 -23.53
C VAL A 78 -10.00 0.72 -23.71
N GLY A 79 -9.71 1.28 -24.89
CA GLY A 79 -9.95 2.70 -25.18
C GLY A 79 -9.18 3.63 -24.23
N ARG A 80 -9.90 4.45 -23.46
CA ARG A 80 -9.33 5.36 -22.45
C ARG A 80 -9.26 4.76 -21.03
N HIS A 81 -9.63 3.50 -20.88
CA HIS A 81 -9.69 2.85 -19.57
C HIS A 81 -8.59 1.80 -19.42
N LEU A 82 -7.86 1.88 -18.31
CA LEU A 82 -6.99 0.81 -17.85
C LEU A 82 -7.83 -0.16 -17.01
N LEU A 83 -7.91 -1.41 -17.46
CA LEU A 83 -8.56 -2.51 -16.75
C LEU A 83 -7.50 -3.38 -16.10
N LEU A 84 -7.74 -3.77 -14.85
CA LEU A 84 -6.87 -4.57 -14.03
C LEU A 84 -7.59 -5.83 -13.56
N GLU A 85 -6.89 -6.96 -13.55
CA GLU A 85 -7.32 -8.24 -13.01
C GLU A 85 -6.19 -8.85 -12.19
N LEU A 86 -6.51 -9.70 -11.23
CA LEU A 86 -5.52 -10.51 -10.53
C LEU A 86 -5.16 -11.73 -11.39
N SER A 87 -3.87 -12.00 -11.55
CA SER A 87 -3.40 -13.02 -12.49
C SER A 87 -3.69 -14.46 -12.07
N SER A 88 -3.90 -14.71 -10.78
CA SER A 88 -4.15 -16.06 -10.26
C SER A 88 -5.23 -16.08 -9.19
N PRO A 89 -6.04 -17.16 -9.11
CA PRO A 89 -6.87 -17.45 -7.93
C PRO A 89 -6.07 -17.48 -6.63
N ILE A 90 -4.77 -17.81 -6.69
CA ILE A 90 -3.85 -17.78 -5.53
C ILE A 90 -3.55 -16.34 -5.12
N ASP A 91 -3.35 -15.42 -6.06
CA ASP A 91 -3.14 -14.00 -5.77
C ASP A 91 -4.41 -13.35 -5.22
N ALA A 92 -5.58 -13.75 -5.74
CA ALA A 92 -6.88 -13.42 -5.15
C ALA A 92 -7.01 -13.92 -3.71
N MET A 93 -6.58 -15.15 -3.43
CA MET A 93 -6.60 -15.71 -2.08
C MET A 93 -5.61 -15.02 -1.14
N ILE A 94 -4.40 -14.67 -1.59
CA ILE A 94 -3.38 -13.96 -0.79
C ILE A 94 -3.84 -12.53 -0.49
N ALA A 95 -4.36 -11.82 -1.49
CA ALA A 95 -4.92 -10.47 -1.30
C ALA A 95 -6.14 -10.48 -0.36
N ALA A 96 -7.07 -11.42 -0.54
CA ALA A 96 -8.26 -11.54 0.32
C ALA A 96 -7.96 -12.04 1.76
N LYS A 97 -6.83 -12.73 1.97
CA LYS A 97 -6.35 -13.11 3.32
C LYS A 97 -5.63 -11.95 4.00
N ARG A 98 -4.90 -11.11 3.26
CA ARG A 98 -4.17 -9.94 3.81
C ARG A 98 -5.06 -8.72 4.04
N GLY A 99 -6.19 -8.57 3.33
CA GLY A 99 -7.25 -7.61 3.69
C GLY A 99 -8.02 -7.98 4.97
N ARG A 100 -7.83 -9.22 5.46
CA ARG A 100 -8.45 -9.78 6.68
C ARG A 100 -7.45 -9.92 7.84
N THR A 101 -6.36 -9.15 7.88
CA THR A 101 -5.53 -9.07 9.08
C THR A 101 -6.40 -8.60 10.26
N ALA A 102 -6.49 -9.49 11.24
CA ALA A 102 -7.33 -9.46 12.40
C ALA A 102 -7.39 -8.08 13.08
N ARG A 103 -8.61 -7.62 13.41
CA ARG A 103 -8.80 -6.75 14.56
C ARG A 103 -8.33 -7.54 15.80
N VAL A 104 -7.12 -7.29 16.24
CA VAL A 104 -6.70 -7.65 17.60
C VAL A 104 -7.51 -6.74 18.51
N MET A 105 -8.57 -7.28 19.12
CA MET A 105 -9.20 -6.60 20.26
C MET A 105 -8.20 -6.65 21.42
N PRO A 106 -7.96 -5.52 22.11
CA PRO A 106 -7.24 -5.57 23.37
C PRO A 106 -8.10 -6.33 24.38
N VAL A 107 -7.58 -7.45 24.89
CA VAL A 107 -8.03 -8.00 26.17
C VAL A 107 -7.60 -7.00 27.23
N VAL A 108 -8.58 -6.31 27.81
CA VAL A 108 -8.38 -5.48 29.00
C VAL A 108 -8.37 -6.44 30.21
N PRO A 109 -7.39 -6.30 31.15
CA PRO A 109 -7.20 -7.22 32.26
C PRO A 109 -8.37 -7.27 33.26
#